data_AF-A0A3D2B5M9-F1
#
_entry.id   AF-A0A3D2B5M9-F1
#
_cell.length_a   1.000
_cell.length_b   1.000
_cell.length_c   1.000
_cell.angle_alpha   90.00
_cell.angle_beta   90.00
_cell.angle_gamma   90.00
#
_symmetry.space_group_name_H-M   'P 1'
#
loop_
_entity.id
_entity.type
_entity.pdbx_description
1 polymer ?
#
loop_
_entity_poly.entity_id
_entity_poly.type
_entity_poly.pdbx_seq_one_letter_code
_entity_poly.pdbx_strand_id
1 'polypeptide(L)' 'MATITTPRLTLSPFEPADWPFFHRLREAPEIMRYMAAIAPEKEIRRLFAARLTAPHTFVIRVHDDATPLGDIGLQI' A
#
# COMPACT_ATOMS: atom_id res chain seq x y z
N MET A 1 -13.59 6.43 -5.66
CA MET A 1 -13.49 5.17 -4.89
C MET A 1 -13.66 5.48 -3.42
N ALA A 2 -14.24 4.56 -2.64
CA ALA A 2 -14.63 4.83 -1.25
C ALA A 2 -13.39 4.88 -0.33
N THR A 3 -13.30 5.90 0.52
CA THR A 3 -12.37 5.96 1.64
C THR A 3 -13.05 5.37 2.87
N ILE A 4 -12.34 4.56 3.64
CA ILE A 4 -12.85 3.98 4.90
C ILE A 4 -12.14 4.69 6.05
N THR A 5 -12.90 5.22 7.00
CA THR A 5 -12.36 5.91 8.17
C THR A 5 -12.69 5.16 9.45
N THR A 6 -11.76 5.24 10.40
CA THR A 6 -11.91 4.79 11.78
C THR A 6 -11.37 5.88 12.69
N PRO A 7 -11.60 5.85 14.02
CA PRO A 7 -11.07 6.86 14.93
C PRO A 7 -9.53 7.00 14.95
N ARG A 8 -8.79 6.01 14.41
CA ARG A 8 -7.32 6.01 14.43
C ARG A 8 -6.68 5.94 13.05
N LEU A 9 -7.40 5.43 12.05
CA LEU A 9 -6.87 5.10 10.74
C LEU A 9 -7.80 5.54 9.62
N THR A 10 -7.21 5.92 8.50
CA THR A 10 -7.88 6.16 7.23
C THR A 10 -7.32 5.20 6.18
N LEU A 11 -8.20 4.46 5.52
CA LEU A 11 -7.87 3.62 4.37
C LEU A 11 -8.34 4.36 3.12
N SER A 12 -7.40 4.88 2.34
CA SER A 12 -7.70 5.55 1.07
C SER A 12 -7.14 4.76 -0.11
N PRO A 13 -7.69 4.94 -1.32
CA PRO A 13 -7.14 4.35 -2.52
C PRO A 13 -5.66 4.70 -2.71
N PHE A 14 -4.95 3.86 -3.47
CA PHE A 14 -3.59 4.15 -3.88
C PHE A 14 -3.52 5.38 -4.79
N GLU A 15 -2.53 6.23 -4.56
CA GLU A 15 -2.19 7.36 -5.42
C GLU A 15 -0.77 7.21 -5.98
N PRO A 16 -0.44 7.83 -7.14
CA PRO A 16 0.92 7.74 -7.69
C PRO A 16 2.02 8.20 -6.72
N ALA A 17 1.70 9.16 -5.83
CA ALA A 17 2.60 9.66 -4.80
C ALA A 17 2.96 8.61 -3.73
N ASP A 18 2.20 7.50 -3.63
CA ASP A 18 2.48 6.42 -2.67
C ASP A 18 3.64 5.51 -3.11
N TRP A 19 4.18 5.69 -4.32
CA TRP A 19 5.27 4.87 -4.84
C TRP A 19 6.48 4.76 -3.88
N PRO A 20 7.05 5.85 -3.34
CA PRO A 20 8.21 5.75 -2.46
C PRO A 20 7.94 4.93 -1.20
N PHE A 21 6.73 5.02 -0.65
CA PHE A 21 6.29 4.22 0.49
C PHE A 21 6.13 2.74 0.11
N PHE A 22 5.39 2.47 -0.96
CA PHE A 22 5.13 1.12 -1.45
C PHE A 22 6.40 0.36 -1.80
N HIS A 23 7.36 1.04 -2.44
CA HIS A 23 8.67 0.50 -2.78
C HIS A 23 9.46 0.14 -1.54
N ARG A 24 9.56 1.07 -0.57
CA ARG A 24 10.28 0.85 0.69
C ARG A 24 9.79 -0.39 1.42
N LEU A 25 8.47 -0.60 1.52
CA LEU A 25 7.92 -1.80 2.17
C LEU A 25 8.34 -3.11 1.47
N ARG A 26 8.49 -3.07 0.15
CA ARG A 26 8.80 -4.25 -0.69
C ARG A 26 10.28 -4.52 -0.87
N GLU A 27 11.13 -3.59 -0.45
CA GLU A 27 12.58 -3.77 -0.34
C GLU A 27 13.04 -4.11 1.08
N ALA A 28 12.23 -3.81 2.10
CA ALA A 28 12.51 -4.04 3.51
C ALA A 28 12.57 -5.56 3.84
N PRO A 29 13.77 -6.15 4.10
CA PRO A 29 13.88 -7.59 4.36
C PRO A 29 13.15 -8.02 5.65
N GLU A 30 13.06 -7.13 6.64
CA GLU A 30 12.36 -7.35 7.90
C GLU A 30 10.84 -7.50 7.73
N ILE A 31 10.28 -6.93 6.66
CA ILE A 31 8.88 -7.08 6.26
C ILE A 31 8.75 -8.27 5.31
N MET A 32 9.55 -8.26 4.23
CA MET A 32 9.38 -9.19 3.13
C MET A 32 9.65 -10.64 3.53
N ARG A 33 10.48 -10.91 4.54
CA ARG A 33 10.63 -12.26 5.13
C ARG A 33 9.31 -12.93 5.53
N TYR A 34 8.25 -12.16 5.81
CA TYR A 34 6.92 -12.65 6.16
C TYR A 34 5.93 -12.59 4.99
N MET A 35 6.27 -11.90 3.91
CA MET A 35 5.37 -11.62 2.78
C MET A 35 5.75 -12.42 1.53
N ALA A 36 6.99 -12.28 1.05
CA ALA A 36 7.50 -12.94 -0.16
C ALA A 36 9.02 -12.68 -0.32
N ALA A 37 9.66 -13.36 -1.26
CA ALA A 37 10.99 -12.94 -1.70
C ALA A 37 10.96 -11.49 -2.23
N ILE A 38 12.04 -10.75 -2.01
CA ILE A 38 12.19 -9.39 -2.58
C ILE A 38 12.30 -9.51 -4.10
N ALA A 39 11.35 -8.89 -4.79
CA ALA A 39 11.29 -8.89 -6.24
C ALA A 39 12.15 -7.77 -6.85
N PRO A 40 12.57 -7.86 -8.12
CA PRO A 40 13.19 -6.75 -8.82
C PRO A 40 12.28 -5.52 -8.89
N GLU A 41 12.84 -4.30 -8.85
CA GLU A 41 12.06 -3.05 -8.90
C GLU A 41 11.05 -3.01 -10.07
N LYS A 42 11.42 -3.53 -11.24
CA LYS A 42 10.54 -3.61 -12.42
C LYS A 42 9.23 -4.36 -12.11
N GLU A 43 9.31 -5.46 -11.36
CA GLU A 43 8.13 -6.23 -10.96
C GLU A 43 7.34 -5.50 -9.87
N ILE A 44 8.03 -4.84 -8.94
CA ILE A 44 7.39 -3.99 -7.91
C ILE A 44 6.63 -2.83 -8.57
N ARG A 45 7.18 -2.19 -9.61
CA ARG A 45 6.48 -1.15 -10.41
C ARG A 45 5.25 -1.69 -11.09
N ARG A 46 5.32 -2.88 -11.69
CA ARG A 46 4.16 -3.53 -12.32
C ARG A 46 3.06 -3.81 -11.29
N LEU A 47 3.45 -4.30 -10.10
CA LEU A 47 2.51 -4.54 -9.02
C LEU A 47 1.87 -3.23 -8.54
N PHE A 48 2.64 -2.17 -8.37
CA PHE A 48 2.13 -0.85 -7.98
C PHE A 48 1.12 -0.30 -8.99
N ALA A 49 1.44 -0.39 -10.29
CA ALA A 49 0.52 0.01 -11.35
C ALA A 49 -0.82 -0.75 -11.29
N ALA A 50 -0.79 -2.05 -10.96
CA ALA A 50 -2.00 -2.82 -10.75
C ALA A 50 -2.80 -2.37 -9.50
N ARG A 51 -2.11 -1.94 -8.42
CA ARG A 51 -2.78 -1.45 -7.20
C ARG A 51 -3.47 -0.10 -7.40
N LEU A 52 -2.95 0.77 -8.26
CA LEU A 52 -3.58 2.06 -8.57
C LEU A 52 -4.99 1.92 -9.16
N THR A 53 -5.29 0.81 -9.84
CA THR A 53 -6.59 0.57 -10.48
C THR A 53 -7.39 -0.56 -9.83
N ALA A 54 -6.80 -1.29 -8.88
CA ALA A 54 -7.45 -2.41 -8.25
C ALA A 54 -8.55 -1.94 -7.27
N PRO A 55 -9.79 -2.46 -7.42
CA PRO A 55 -10.83 -2.18 -6.45
C PRO A 55 -10.45 -2.78 -5.09
N HIS A 56 -10.93 -2.14 -4.01
CA HIS A 56 -10.76 -2.62 -2.63
C HIS A 56 -9.30 -2.79 -2.18
N THR A 57 -8.37 -2.04 -2.78
CA THR A 57 -6.99 -1.94 -2.30
C THR A 57 -6.72 -0.55 -1.75
N PHE A 58 -6.07 -0.48 -0.60
CA PHE A 58 -5.93 0.74 0.18
C PHE A 58 -4.53 0.88 0.74
N VAL A 59 -4.11 2.13 0.89
CA VAL A 59 -3.02 2.50 1.78
C VAL A 59 -3.63 2.92 3.11
N ILE A 60 -3.10 2.37 4.19
CA ILE A 60 -3.49 2.63 5.57
C ILE A 60 -2.69 3.85 6.06
N ARG A 61 -3.37 4.87 6.55
CA ARG A 61 -2.79 6.10 7.10
C ARG A 61 -3.28 6.35 8.51
N VAL A 62 -2.52 7.11 9.28
CA VAL A 62 -3.00 7.71 10.53
C VAL A 62 -4.20 8.61 10.22
N HIS A 63 -5.20 8.64 11.10
CA HIS A 63 -6.35 9.54 10.92
C HIS A 63 -5.88 11.00 10.91
N ASP A 64 -6.42 11.81 10.00
CA ASP A 64 -6.06 13.22 9.80
C ASP A 64 -4.57 13.52 9.53
N ASP A 65 -3.80 12.51 9.12
CA ASP A 65 -2.38 12.64 8.76
C ASP A 65 -2.10 11.83 7.47
N ALA A 66 -1.32 12.40 6.57
CA ALA A 66 -0.96 11.74 5.31
C ALA A 66 0.03 10.57 5.49
N THR A 67 0.58 10.37 6.69
CA THR A 67 1.60 9.37 7.02
C THR A 67 1.11 7.95 6.73
N PRO A 68 1.69 7.27 5.72
CA PRO A 68 1.32 5.90 5.39
C PRO A 68 1.99 4.89 6.33
N LEU A 69 1.20 3.91 6.78
CA LEU A 69 1.60 2.87 7.74
C LEU A 69 1.64 1.47 7.14
N GLY A 70 0.80 1.19 6.13
CA GLY A 70 0.76 -0.11 5.46
C GLY A 70 -0.11 -0.08 4.20
N ASP A 71 -0.20 -1.21 3.51
CA ASP A 71 -1.19 -1.43 2.45
C ASP A 71 -2.00 -2.71 2.68
N ILE A 72 -3.26 -2.71 2.25
CA ILE A 72 -4.17 -3.86 2.41
C ILE A 72 -5.10 -4.00 1.21
N GLY A 73 -5.40 -5.25 0.86
CA GLY A 73 -6.51 -5.60 -0.03
C GLY A 73 -7.64 -6.22 0.78
N LEU A 74 -8.87 -5.75 0.57
CA LEU A 74 -10.07 -6.36 1.14
C LEU A 74 -10.70 -7.29 0.11
N GLN A 75 -10.91 -8.54 0.49
CA GLN A 75 -11.77 -9.46 -0.25
C GLN A 75 -13.15 -9.40 0.38
N ILE A 76 -14.14 -8.98 -0.40
CA ILE A 76 -15.55 -8.85 -0.02
C ILE A 76 -16.43 -9.62 -0.99
#